data_AF-B4U1Q1-F1
#
_entry.id   AF-B4U1Q1-F1
#
_cell.length_a   1.000
_cell.length_b   1.000
_cell.length_c   1.000
_cell.angle_alpha   90.00
_cell.angle_beta   90.00
_cell.angle_gamma   90.00
#
_symmetry.space_group_name_H-M   'P 1'
#
loop_
_entity.id
_entity.type
_entity.pdbx_description
1 polymer ?
#
loop_
_entity_poly.entity_id
_entity_poly.type
_entity_poly.pdbx_seq_one_letter_code
_entity_poly.pdbx_strand_id
1 'polypeptide(L)'
;MARDNDDPNLDRFLNGEFKTTKLQSGKKIDRFGSNYGSFFGEVGDSRALRAMSPNSDFSNYNQYEVLEELPVREGKIAPWFDEPGGGRQYKLDSDFVNQLQPLLQDGTPLIDKLIELGYLRRI
;
A
#
# COMPACT_ATOMS: atom_id res chain seq x y z
N MET A 1 8.53 -1.84 20.55
CA MET A 1 9.45 -2.63 19.72
C MET A 1 10.28 -1.64 18.93
N ALA A 2 11.55 -1.51 19.30
CA ALA A 2 12.47 -0.61 18.64
C ALA A 2 12.75 -1.11 17.22
N ARG A 3 12.97 -0.18 16.29
CA ARG A 3 13.61 -0.51 15.02
C ARG A 3 15.02 -0.95 15.38
N ASP A 4 15.33 -2.23 15.22
CA ASP A 4 16.74 -2.62 15.12
C ASP A 4 17.29 -1.94 13.87
N ASN A 5 18.40 -1.23 14.01
CA ASN A 5 19.05 -0.50 12.91
C ASN A 5 19.54 -1.42 11.77
N ASP A 6 19.39 -2.74 11.93
CA ASP A 6 19.71 -3.80 10.96
C ASP A 6 18.46 -4.46 10.36
N ASP A 7 17.24 -3.93 10.53
CA ASP A 7 16.04 -4.47 9.88
C ASP A 7 16.17 -4.41 8.35
N PRO A 8 16.37 -5.56 7.66
CA PRO A 8 16.56 -5.57 6.22
C PRO A 8 15.26 -5.26 5.47
N ASN A 9 14.11 -5.24 6.15
CA ASN A 9 12.80 -5.14 5.54
C ASN A 9 12.41 -3.69 5.25
N LEU A 10 13.08 -3.07 4.27
CA LEU A 10 12.73 -1.75 3.78
C LEU A 10 11.26 -1.71 3.38
N ASP A 11 10.50 -0.75 3.91
CA ASP A 11 9.07 -0.60 3.63
C ASP A 11 8.25 -1.89 3.87
N ARG A 12 8.69 -2.75 4.80
CA ARG A 12 8.09 -4.07 5.12
C ARG A 12 8.15 -5.09 3.97
N PHE A 13 8.89 -4.80 2.90
CA PHE A 13 9.18 -5.82 1.90
C PHE A 13 10.13 -6.85 2.50
N LEU A 14 9.84 -8.13 2.28
CA LEU A 14 10.68 -9.23 2.75
C LEU A 14 12.11 -9.06 2.23
N ASN A 15 13.08 -8.94 3.13
CA ASN A 15 14.49 -8.66 2.84
C ASN A 15 14.72 -7.37 2.02
N GLY A 16 13.74 -6.44 2.03
CA GLY A 16 13.77 -5.24 1.21
C GLY A 16 13.55 -5.49 -0.28
N GLU A 17 13.18 -6.72 -0.68
CA GLU A 17 13.01 -7.10 -2.09
C GLU A 17 11.66 -6.65 -2.65
N PHE A 18 11.70 -5.84 -3.70
CA PHE A 18 10.54 -5.45 -4.47
C PHE A 18 10.90 -5.32 -5.95
N LYS A 19 9.86 -5.33 -6.79
CA LYS A 19 9.95 -4.98 -8.22
C LYS A 19 9.18 -3.70 -8.46
N THR A 20 9.77 -2.76 -9.21
CA THR A 20 9.03 -1.62 -9.76
C THR A 20 8.20 -2.09 -10.97
N THR A 21 6.91 -1.81 -10.94
CA THR A 21 5.94 -2.24 -11.96
C THR A 21 4.79 -1.23 -12.05
N LYS A 22 3.82 -1.50 -12.93
CA LYS A 22 2.57 -0.75 -13.03
C LYS A 22 1.39 -1.68 -12.89
N LEU A 23 0.48 -1.39 -11.95
CA LEU A 23 -0.80 -2.07 -11.90
C LEU A 23 -1.64 -1.64 -13.09
N GLN A 24 -2.21 -2.61 -13.78
CA GLN A 24 -3.00 -2.39 -14.98
C GLN A 24 -4.46 -2.10 -14.62
N SER A 25 -5.16 -1.39 -15.52
CA SER A 25 -6.59 -1.14 -15.39
C SER A 25 -7.38 -2.45 -15.17
N GLY A 26 -8.39 -2.40 -14.31
CA GLY A 26 -9.20 -3.54 -13.88
C GLY A 26 -8.59 -4.35 -12.72
N LYS A 27 -7.33 -4.13 -12.33
CA LYS A 27 -6.76 -4.77 -11.14
C LYS A 27 -7.49 -4.27 -9.89
N LYS A 28 -7.93 -5.21 -9.05
CA LYS A 28 -8.52 -4.92 -7.74
C LYS A 28 -7.45 -5.02 -6.66
N ILE A 29 -7.44 -4.04 -5.77
CA ILE A 29 -6.54 -3.93 -4.62
C ILE A 29 -7.33 -3.42 -3.42
N ASP A 30 -6.87 -3.70 -2.21
CA ASP A 30 -7.51 -3.20 -1.00
C ASP A 30 -6.50 -2.55 -0.06
N ARG A 31 -7.01 -1.87 0.98
CA ARG A 31 -6.17 -1.41 2.08
C ARG A 31 -6.95 -1.23 3.37
N PHE A 32 -6.19 -1.26 4.46
CA PHE A 32 -6.64 -0.89 5.80
C PHE A 32 -5.98 0.42 6.21
N GLY A 33 -6.72 1.28 6.89
CA GLY A 33 -6.22 2.53 7.46
C GLY A 33 -6.55 3.78 6.64
N SER A 34 -5.99 4.91 7.05
CA SER A 34 -6.37 6.23 6.53
C SER A 34 -6.00 6.42 5.05
N ASN A 35 -6.74 7.33 4.39
CA ASN A 35 -6.52 7.72 3.00
C ASN A 35 -5.22 8.51 2.76
N TYR A 36 -4.38 8.72 3.79
CA TYR A 36 -3.07 9.36 3.66
C TYR A 36 -1.95 8.34 3.36
N GLY A 37 -2.20 7.04 3.58
CA GLY A 37 -1.22 5.99 3.32
C GLY A 37 -1.01 5.72 1.82
N SER A 38 0.10 5.06 1.49
CA SER A 38 0.50 4.73 0.11
C SER A 38 0.63 3.23 -0.16
N PHE A 39 0.19 2.38 0.78
CA PHE A 39 0.24 0.93 0.67
C PHE A 39 -1.13 0.32 0.38
N PHE A 40 -1.13 -0.72 -0.44
CA PHE A 40 -2.26 -1.56 -0.75
C PHE A 40 -1.85 -3.03 -0.64
N GLY A 41 -2.82 -3.93 -0.50
CA GLY A 41 -2.63 -5.37 -0.56
C GLY A 41 -3.46 -6.03 -1.65
N GLU A 42 -3.26 -7.33 -1.80
CA GLU A 42 -4.12 -8.18 -2.62
C GLU A 42 -5.49 -8.35 -1.95
N VAL A 43 -6.57 -8.26 -2.74
CA VAL A 43 -7.93 -8.45 -2.21
C VAL A 43 -8.06 -9.86 -1.63
N GLY A 44 -8.49 -9.94 -0.38
CA GLY A 44 -8.71 -11.21 0.32
C GLY A 44 -7.50 -11.73 1.11
N ASP A 45 -6.33 -11.10 1.01
CA ASP A 45 -5.19 -11.45 1.88
C ASP A 45 -5.58 -11.23 3.35
N SER A 46 -5.36 -12.26 4.18
CA SER A 46 -5.68 -12.23 5.61
C SER A 46 -4.79 -11.24 6.39
N ARG A 47 -5.21 -10.88 7.61
CA ARG A 47 -4.41 -10.03 8.51
C ARG A 47 -3.02 -10.61 8.79
N ALA A 48 -2.93 -11.94 8.95
CA ALA A 48 -1.69 -12.67 9.17
C ALA A 48 -0.75 -12.56 7.97
N LEU A 49 -1.28 -12.70 6.75
CA LEU A 49 -0.49 -12.54 5.52
C LEU A 49 0.04 -11.12 5.33
N ARG A 50 -0.62 -10.13 5.94
CA ARG A 50 -0.23 -8.71 5.89
C ARG A 50 0.71 -8.26 7.00
N ALA A 51 1.00 -9.13 7.97
CA ALA A 51 1.81 -8.81 9.14
C ALA A 51 1.46 -7.43 9.75
N MET A 52 0.15 -7.17 9.89
CA MET A 52 -0.36 -5.88 10.39
C MET A 52 -0.31 -5.81 11.91
N SER A 53 -0.12 -4.59 12.44
CA SER A 53 -0.10 -4.39 13.89
C SER A 53 -1.44 -4.77 14.51
N PRO A 54 -1.47 -5.41 15.69
CA PRO A 54 -2.73 -5.64 16.41
C PRO A 54 -3.48 -4.33 16.72
N ASN A 55 -2.77 -3.20 16.76
CA ASN A 55 -3.33 -1.86 17.00
C ASN A 55 -3.76 -1.12 15.71
N SER A 56 -3.67 -1.75 14.54
CA SER A 56 -4.16 -1.14 13.31
C SER A 56 -5.68 -1.01 13.32
N ASP A 57 -6.19 0.04 12.69
CA ASP A 57 -7.63 0.20 12.49
C ASP A 57 -8.12 -0.70 11.35
N PHE A 58 -8.57 -1.89 11.71
CA PHE A 58 -9.13 -2.86 10.77
C PHE A 58 -10.57 -2.54 10.34
N SER A 59 -11.24 -1.57 11.00
CA SER A 59 -12.58 -1.14 10.61
C SER A 59 -12.54 -0.25 9.36
N ASN A 60 -11.43 0.46 9.15
CA ASN A 60 -11.20 1.27 7.96
C ASN A 60 -10.65 0.44 6.80
N TYR A 61 -11.48 -0.51 6.34
CA TYR A 61 -11.21 -1.36 5.18
C TYR A 61 -11.85 -0.78 3.93
N ASN A 62 -11.10 -0.69 2.83
CA ASN A 62 -11.64 -0.25 1.54
C ASN A 62 -11.01 -1.03 0.38
N GLN A 63 -11.83 -1.33 -0.63
CA GLN A 63 -11.40 -1.91 -1.89
C GLN A 63 -11.42 -0.88 -3.01
N TYR A 64 -10.54 -1.07 -3.99
CA TYR A 64 -10.39 -0.20 -5.15
C TYR A 64 -10.14 -1.00 -6.41
N GLU A 65 -10.68 -0.50 -7.51
CA GLU A 65 -10.29 -0.90 -8.84
C GLU A 65 -9.36 0.16 -9.44
N VAL A 66 -8.24 -0.29 -9.99
CA VAL A 66 -7.32 0.52 -10.77
C VAL A 66 -7.98 0.85 -12.10
N LEU A 67 -8.10 2.13 -12.43
CA LEU A 67 -8.71 2.59 -13.68
C LEU A 67 -7.66 2.94 -14.73
N GLU A 68 -6.49 3.42 -14.31
CA GLU A 68 -5.35 3.81 -15.15
C GLU A 68 -4.06 3.21 -14.61
N GLU A 69 -3.03 3.06 -15.46
CA GLU A 69 -1.75 2.47 -15.04
C GLU A 69 -1.21 3.14 -13.77
N LEU A 70 -1.04 2.36 -12.70
CA LEU A 70 -0.60 2.87 -11.40
C LEU A 70 0.82 2.40 -11.08
N PRO A 71 1.84 3.28 -11.12
CA PRO A 71 3.22 2.92 -10.79
C PRO A 71 3.37 2.52 -9.31
N VAL A 72 3.94 1.35 -9.07
CA VAL A 72 4.12 0.79 -7.73
C VAL A 72 5.44 0.03 -7.59
N ARG A 73 5.88 -0.11 -6.33
CA ARG A 73 6.77 -1.18 -5.89
C ARG A 73 5.92 -2.33 -5.36
N GLU A 74 6.13 -3.52 -5.90
CA GLU A 74 5.42 -4.74 -5.55
C GLU A 74 6.38 -5.77 -4.95
N GLY A 75 5.96 -6.45 -3.89
CA GLY A 75 6.77 -7.48 -3.25
C GLY A 75 6.03 -8.24 -2.15
N LYS A 76 6.71 -9.23 -1.58
CA LYS A 76 6.19 -10.00 -0.44
C LYS A 76 6.31 -9.17 0.83
N ILE A 77 5.33 -9.33 1.72
CA ILE A 77 5.33 -8.71 3.04
C ILE A 77 6.21 -9.54 3.97
N ALA A 78 7.14 -8.89 4.68
CA ALA A 78 7.98 -9.53 5.69
C ALA A 78 7.15 -9.99 6.91
N PRO A 79 7.56 -11.07 7.60
CA PRO A 79 7.00 -11.40 8.91
C PRO A 79 7.18 -10.23 9.89
N TRP A 80 6.14 -9.93 10.66
CA TRP A 80 6.16 -8.87 11.68
C TRP A 80 5.01 -9.04 12.66
N PHE A 81 5.10 -8.46 13.86
CA PHE A 81 4.06 -8.54 14.92
C PHE A 81 3.64 -9.99 15.26
N ASP A 82 4.58 -10.93 15.27
CA ASP A 82 4.32 -12.37 15.47
C ASP A 82 3.41 -13.02 14.42
N GLU A 83 3.20 -12.33 13.30
CA GLU A 83 2.45 -12.84 12.14
C GLU A 83 3.41 -13.27 11.03
N PRO A 84 3.07 -14.33 10.27
CA PRO A 84 3.96 -14.91 9.27
C PRO A 84 4.24 -13.99 8.07
N GLY A 85 3.39 -13.00 7.80
CA GLY A 85 3.48 -12.20 6.58
C GLY A 85 3.33 -13.08 5.33
N GLY A 86 4.07 -12.74 4.27
CA GLY A 86 4.12 -13.53 3.03
C GLY A 86 3.03 -13.22 2.01
N GLY A 87 2.05 -12.39 2.36
CA GLY A 87 1.12 -11.78 1.43
C GLY A 87 1.81 -10.80 0.47
N ARG A 88 1.04 -10.21 -0.43
CA ARG A 88 1.55 -9.29 -1.45
C ARG A 88 1.14 -7.87 -1.14
N GLN A 89 2.10 -6.95 -1.14
CA GLN A 89 1.84 -5.52 -0.99
C GLN A 89 2.29 -4.72 -2.21
N TYR A 90 1.62 -3.61 -2.40
CA TYR A 90 1.86 -2.61 -3.43
C TYR A 90 2.04 -1.27 -2.74
N LYS A 91 3.25 -0.72 -2.80
CA LYS A 91 3.53 0.65 -2.36
C LYS A 91 3.54 1.54 -3.59
N LEU A 92 2.82 2.65 -3.59
CA LEU A 92 2.91 3.63 -4.68
C LEU A 92 4.36 4.03 -4.89
N ASP A 93 4.76 4.13 -6.16
CA ASP A 93 6.10 4.55 -6.52
C ASP A 93 6.39 5.96 -5.97
N SER A 94 7.60 6.15 -5.43
CA SER A 94 7.92 7.40 -4.73
C SER A 94 8.05 8.59 -5.67
N ASP A 95 8.51 8.39 -6.90
CA ASP A 95 8.60 9.47 -7.89
C ASP A 95 7.20 9.85 -8.37
N PHE A 96 6.32 8.86 -8.56
CA PHE A 96 4.92 9.12 -8.85
C PHE A 96 4.22 9.91 -7.73
N VAL A 97 4.42 9.52 -6.46
CA VAL A 97 3.86 10.27 -5.32
C VAL A 97 4.44 11.69 -5.26
N ASN A 98 5.73 11.87 -5.51
CA ASN A 98 6.38 13.19 -5.54
C ASN A 98 5.80 14.09 -6.63
N GLN A 99 5.46 13.53 -7.80
CA GLN A 99 4.79 14.28 -8.88
C GLN A 99 3.37 14.74 -8.48
N LEU A 100 2.69 13.99 -7.61
CA LEU A 100 1.37 14.36 -7.10
C LEU A 100 1.44 15.36 -5.94
N GLN A 101 2.57 15.51 -5.24
CA GLN A 101 2.69 16.39 -4.07
C GLN A 101 2.17 17.83 -4.30
N PRO A 102 2.46 18.51 -5.42
CA PRO A 102 1.93 19.84 -5.69
C PRO A 102 0.41 19.89 -5.83
N LEU A 103 -0.25 18.75 -6.09
CA LEU A 103 -1.70 18.63 -6.23
C LEU A 103 -2.40 18.25 -4.91
N LEU A 104 -1.64 17.86 -3.88
CA LEU A 104 -2.13 17.52 -2.54
C LEU A 104 -2.22 18.76 -1.62
N GLN A 105 -2.39 19.94 -2.20
CA GLN A 105 -2.60 21.17 -1.45
C GLN A 105 -3.83 21.03 -0.53
N ASP A 106 -3.81 21.77 0.57
CA ASP A 106 -4.86 21.79 1.60
C ASP A 106 -5.03 20.48 2.41
N GLY A 107 -4.00 19.63 2.44
CA GLY A 107 -4.03 18.41 3.26
C GLY A 107 -4.95 17.33 2.69
N THR A 108 -5.23 17.40 1.38
CA THR A 108 -6.01 16.40 0.65
C THR A 108 -5.37 15.02 0.82
N PRO A 109 -6.12 13.99 1.26
CA PRO A 109 -5.59 12.64 1.36
C PRO A 109 -5.15 12.08 0.00
N LEU A 110 -4.00 11.42 -0.04
CA LEU A 110 -3.40 10.86 -1.26
C LEU A 110 -4.38 9.97 -2.03
N ILE A 111 -5.12 9.12 -1.32
CA ILE A 111 -6.09 8.23 -1.95
C ILE A 111 -7.25 9.00 -2.57
N ASP A 112 -7.76 10.02 -1.89
CA ASP A 112 -8.88 10.80 -2.42
C ASP A 112 -8.44 11.57 -3.66
N LYS A 113 -7.19 12.03 -3.70
CA LYS A 113 -6.59 12.60 -4.91
C LYS A 113 -6.49 11.60 -6.05
N LEU A 114 -6.10 10.35 -5.79
CA LEU A 114 -6.06 9.30 -6.82
C LEU A 114 -7.44 8.97 -7.38
N ILE A 115 -8.50 9.08 -6.56
CA ILE A 115 -9.88 8.92 -7.02
C ILE A 115 -10.29 10.11 -7.89
N GLU A 116 -10.03 11.34 -7.42
CA GLU A 116 -10.33 12.58 -8.15
C GLU A 116 -9.66 12.61 -9.54
N LEU A 117 -8.40 12.18 -9.62
CA LEU A 117 -7.63 12.12 -10.86
C LEU A 117 -7.96 10.91 -11.75
N GLY A 118 -8.87 10.02 -11.31
CA GLY A 118 -9.32 8.88 -12.10
C GLY A 118 -8.36 7.70 -12.17
N TYR A 119 -7.38 7.60 -11.25
CA TYR A 119 -6.53 6.41 -11.14
C TYR A 119 -7.23 5.26 -10.41
N LEU A 120 -8.12 5.59 -9.47
CA LEU A 120 -8.81 4.61 -8.62
C LEU A 120 -10.31 4.85 -8.58
N ARG A 121 -11.09 3.78 -8.49
CA ARG A 121 -12.49 3.80 -8.08
C ARG A 121 -12.67 2.95 -6.85
N ARG A 122 -13.33 3.49 -5.81
CA ARG A 122 -13.73 2.70 -4.64
C ARG A 122 -14.85 1.74 -5.05
N ILE A 123 -14.76 0.47 -4.63
CA ILE A 123 -15.73 -0.60 -4.93
C ILE A 123 -16.21 -1.29 -3.65
#